data_AF-A0A8J2VNY2-F1
#
_entry.id   AF-A0A8J2VNY2-F1
#
_cell.length_a   1.000
_cell.length_b   1.000
_cell.length_c   1.000
_cell.angle_alpha   90.00
_cell.angle_beta   90.00
_cell.angle_gamma   90.00
#
_symmetry.space_group_name_H-M   'P 1'
#
loop_
_entity.id
_entity.type
_entity.pdbx_description
1 polymer ?
#
loop_
_entity_poly.entity_id
_entity_poly.type
_entity_poly.pdbx_seq_one_letter_code
_entity_poly.pdbx_strand_id
1 'polypeptide(L)' 'MAHVNDQTVNEEANMPFGGEKGSGVGRFGGDWAFEEFTTVQWVSVQEKPRDYSF' A
#
# COMPACT_ATOMS: atom_id res chain seq x y z
N MET A 1 13.07 0.62 -8.78
CA MET A 1 14.14 0.49 -7.77
C MET A 1 15.46 0.85 -8.43
N ALA A 2 16.39 1.44 -7.69
CA ALA A 2 17.73 1.76 -8.18
C ALA A 2 18.71 1.68 -7.01
N HIS A 3 19.90 1.16 -7.27
CA HIS A 3 20.97 1.04 -6.28
C HIS A 3 22.22 1.70 -6.87
N VAL A 4 22.82 2.64 -6.13
CA VAL A 4 24.00 3.38 -6.57
C VAL A 4 25.24 2.71 -5.98
N ASN A 5 26.20 2.32 -6.83
CA ASN A 5 27.43 1.60 -6.44
C ASN A 5 27.19 0.26 -5.74
N ASP A 6 26.07 -0.40 -6.06
CA ASP A 6 25.69 -1.69 -5.49
C ASP A 6 25.07 -2.59 -6.58
N GLN A 7 24.89 -3.87 -6.28
CA GLN A 7 24.35 -4.86 -7.22
C GLN A 7 22.86 -4.67 -7.49
N THR A 8 22.39 -5.18 -8.63
CA THR A 8 20.97 -5.15 -9.02
C THR A 8 20.11 -6.16 -8.27
N VAL A 9 20.72 -7.20 -7.69
CA VAL A 9 20.04 -8.21 -6.88
C VAL A 9 20.20 -7.85 -5.42
N ASN A 10 19.40 -6.89 -4.97
CA ASN A 10 19.36 -6.46 -3.58
C ASN A 10 17.89 -6.35 -3.12
N GLU A 11 17.60 -6.89 -1.95
CA GLU A 11 16.28 -6.86 -1.32
C GLU A 11 16.43 -6.83 0.21
N GLU A 12 15.56 -6.07 0.86
CA GLU A 12 15.43 -6.01 2.31
C GLU A 12 13.94 -6.12 2.66
N ALA A 13 13.59 -6.96 3.64
CA ALA A 13 12.21 -7.33 3.91
C ALA A 13 11.28 -6.15 4.26
N ASN A 14 11.82 -5.04 4.77
CA ASN A 14 11.09 -3.83 5.15
C ASN A 14 11.12 -2.73 4.08
N MET A 15 11.81 -2.93 2.95
CA MET A 15 11.87 -1.98 1.84
C MET A 15 10.89 -2.37 0.74
N PRO A 16 10.39 -1.41 -0.06
CA PRO A 16 9.45 -1.71 -1.13
C PRO A 16 10.14 -2.38 -2.32
N PHE A 17 9.71 -3.59 -2.65
CA PHE A 17 10.14 -4.34 -3.82
C PHE A 17 9.03 -4.39 -4.88
N GLY A 18 9.33 -3.93 -6.09
CA GLY A 18 8.40 -4.00 -7.22
C GLY A 18 8.82 -3.16 -8.43
N GLY A 19 8.12 -3.38 -9.54
CA GLY A 19 8.49 -2.88 -10.86
C GLY A 19 7.54 -1.82 -11.43
N GLU A 20 7.82 -1.45 -12.68
CA GLU A 20 7.00 -0.55 -13.49
C GLU A 20 6.93 -1.09 -14.93
N LYS A 21 5.99 -0.61 -15.75
CA LYS A 21 5.80 -1.00 -17.16
C LYS A 21 5.48 -2.49 -17.31
N GLY A 22 6.19 -3.20 -18.19
CA GLY A 22 6.03 -4.65 -18.39
C GLY A 22 6.39 -5.49 -17.18
N SER A 23 7.00 -4.90 -16.14
CA SER A 23 7.33 -5.57 -14.88
C SER A 23 6.16 -5.59 -13.87
N GLY A 24 5.03 -4.94 -14.18
CA GLY A 24 3.82 -4.95 -13.34
C GLY A 24 3.64 -3.69 -12.50
N VAL A 25 2.73 -3.79 -11.52
CA VAL A 25 2.31 -2.72 -10.60
C VAL A 25 2.30 -3.26 -9.16
N GLY A 26 2.25 -2.35 -8.19
CA GLY A 26 2.22 -2.67 -6.76
C GLY A 26 3.61 -2.91 -6.16
N ARG A 27 3.65 -3.09 -4.84
CA ARG A 27 4.90 -3.26 -4.07
C ARG A 27 4.74 -4.29 -2.94
N PHE A 28 5.77 -5.10 -2.75
CA PHE A 28 5.88 -6.01 -1.61
C PHE A 28 6.92 -5.49 -0.61
N GLY A 29 6.86 -5.93 0.64
CA GLY A 29 7.80 -5.55 1.71
C GLY A 29 7.35 -4.33 2.52
N GLY A 30 7.71 -4.33 3.80
CA GLY A 30 7.37 -3.26 4.75
C GLY A 30 5.89 -2.87 4.77
N ASP A 31 5.64 -1.56 4.92
CA ASP A 31 4.29 -1.02 4.99
C ASP A 31 3.50 -1.15 3.68
N TRP A 32 4.20 -1.21 2.54
CA TRP A 32 3.57 -1.40 1.22
C TRP A 32 2.87 -2.74 1.10
N ALA A 33 3.38 -3.80 1.74
CA ALA A 33 2.67 -5.07 1.78
C ALA A 33 1.34 -4.97 2.54
N PHE A 34 1.27 -4.16 3.60
CA PHE A 34 -0.01 -3.94 4.28
C PHE A 34 -1.00 -3.21 3.37
N GLU A 35 -0.55 -2.21 2.61
CA GLU A 35 -1.43 -1.53 1.65
C GLU A 35 -1.97 -2.49 0.56
N GLU A 36 -1.17 -3.46 0.11
CA GLU A 36 -1.59 -4.43 -0.92
C GLU A 36 -2.48 -5.56 -0.38
N PHE A 37 -2.25 -6.01 0.87
CA PHE A 37 -2.97 -7.16 1.45
C PHE A 37 -4.04 -6.78 2.45
N THR A 38 -4.27 -5.49 2.69
CA THR A 38 -5.35 -5.01 3.55
C THR A 38 -6.22 -4.01 2.81
N THR A 39 -7.47 -3.91 3.24
CA THR A 39 -8.41 -2.94 2.70
C THR A 39 -8.73 -1.90 3.76
N VAL A 40 -8.52 -0.63 3.45
CA VAL A 40 -8.91 0.47 4.35
C VAL A 40 -10.44 0.47 4.49
N GLN A 41 -10.91 0.38 5.73
CA GLN A 41 -12.34 0.37 6.04
C GLN A 41 -12.73 1.63 6.81
N TRP A 42 -13.58 2.46 6.21
CA TRP A 42 -14.21 3.58 6.91
C TRP A 42 -15.47 3.10 7.64
N VAL A 43 -15.50 3.31 8.96
CA VAL A 43 -16.64 2.96 9.81
C VAL A 43 -17.08 4.21 10.57
N SER A 44 -18.38 4.47 10.59
CA SER A 44 -18.97 5.53 11.41
C SER A 44 -20.14 4.99 12.21
N VAL A 45 -20.42 5.64 13.34
CA VAL A 45 -21.56 5.33 14.20
C VAL A 45 -22.38 6.61 14.36
N GLN A 46 -23.68 6.53 14.05
CA GLN A 46 -24.59 7.64 14.25
C GLN A 46 -25.23 7.51 15.65
N GLU A 47 -24.88 8.42 16.56
CA GLU A 47 -25.35 8.36 17.96
C GLU A 47 -26.76 8.93 18.16
N LYS A 48 -27.22 9.80 17.27
CA LYS A 48 -28.52 10.49 17.37
C LYS A 48 -29.26 10.46 16.05
N PRO A 49 -30.62 10.48 16.05
CA PRO A 49 -31.39 10.65 14.82
C PRO A 49 -30.92 11.89 14.05
N ARG A 50 -30.76 11.75 12.73
CA ARG A 50 -30.42 12.84 11.83
C ARG A 50 -31.68 13.21 11.06
N ASP A 51 -31.95 14.50 11.01
CA ASP A 51 -33.01 15.03 10.15
C ASP A 51 -32.47 15.09 8.72
N TYR A 52 -33.16 14.43 7.80
CA TYR A 52 -32.82 14.40 6.38
C TYR A 52 -33.79 15.33 5.64
N SER A 53 -33.27 16.10 4.67
CA SER A 53 -34.03 17.19 4.04
C SER A 53 -35.16 16.75 3.11
N PHE A 54 -35.44 15.44 2.98
CA PHE A 54 -36.54 14.85 2.22
C PHE A 54 -36.99 13.53 2.86
#